data_AF-A0A2E6ZRZ3-F1
#
_entry.id   AF-A0A2E6ZRZ3-F1
#
_cell.length_a   1.000
_cell.length_b   1.000
_cell.length_c   1.000
_cell.angle_alpha   90.00
_cell.angle_beta   90.00
_cell.angle_gamma   90.00
#
_symmetry.space_group_name_H-M   'P 1'
#
loop_
_entity.id
_entity.type
_entity.pdbx_description
1 polymer ?
#
loop_
_entity_poly.entity_id
_entity_poly.type
_entity_poly.pdbx_seq_one_letter_code
_entity_poly.pdbx_strand_id
1 'polypeptide(L)'
;MELQDRLEELRGRGLAVAAISYDSEAILKDFAERRGITFPLLSDDDSAVITDFGILNTVAAEAIGPNKDNPHVQADARKYVSVFGASEMIVGTPYPGTFMLDGEGRVSSRFFEEFYRERNTTANVMLKLGAGLSPIEAISGETAHLKLTAYASDPSVTVGTKFSIAVEVEPNPNIHVYAPGADELGYRIIGLDLNPLEYVRFEPVEFPESEIYHFEPLDERVPVYMRPFTLLQEAVVSGEPGVEEAFAEMDGMTVSGSLNYQACDDKLCFDPVSVPIQLTLDVVVLDRQRANR
;
A
#
# COMPACT_ATOMS: atom_id res chain seq x y z
N MET A 1 -14.09 2.70 -8.17
CA MET A 1 -13.00 3.71 -8.07
C MET A 1 -12.63 3.73 -6.60
N GLU A 2 -11.45 3.26 -6.19
CA GLU A 2 -11.14 2.92 -4.78
C GLU A 2 -11.66 3.92 -3.75
N LEU A 3 -11.27 5.20 -3.85
CA LEU A 3 -11.73 6.27 -2.96
C LEU A 3 -13.25 6.44 -2.90
N GLN A 4 -13.93 6.31 -4.03
CA GLN A 4 -15.38 6.41 -4.10
C GLN A 4 -16.04 5.18 -3.45
N ASP A 5 -15.46 4.00 -3.65
CA ASP A 5 -15.97 2.73 -3.14
C ASP A 5 -15.84 2.68 -1.59
N ARG A 6 -14.88 3.42 -1.01
CA ARG A 6 -14.64 3.53 0.44
C ARG A 6 -15.19 4.80 1.09
N LEU A 7 -15.89 5.65 0.35
CA LEU A 7 -16.26 7.00 0.81
C LEU A 7 -17.16 7.00 2.06
N GLU A 8 -18.10 6.07 2.16
CA GLU A 8 -18.99 5.96 3.34
C GLU A 8 -18.23 5.54 4.59
N GLU A 9 -17.30 4.59 4.45
CA GLU A 9 -16.47 4.13 5.57
C GLU A 9 -15.56 5.25 6.08
N LEU A 10 -14.91 5.98 5.16
CA LEU A 10 -14.08 7.14 5.48
C LEU A 10 -14.89 8.22 6.22
N ARG A 11 -16.10 8.54 5.73
CA ARG A 11 -17.02 9.47 6.39
C ARG A 11 -17.45 8.99 7.78
N GLY A 12 -17.72 7.69 7.94
CA GLY A 12 -18.03 7.07 9.23
C GLY A 12 -16.92 7.24 10.27
N ARG A 13 -15.67 7.39 9.81
CA ARG A 13 -14.49 7.70 10.66
C ARG A 13 -14.21 9.20 10.80
N GLY A 14 -15.10 10.06 10.31
CA GLY A 14 -14.96 11.51 10.38
C GLY A 14 -14.01 12.10 9.34
N LEU A 15 -13.62 11.34 8.31
CA LEU A 15 -12.74 11.81 7.24
C LEU A 15 -13.55 12.35 6.06
N ALA A 16 -13.12 13.48 5.53
CA ALA A 16 -13.57 14.02 4.26
C ALA A 16 -12.49 13.77 3.19
N VAL A 17 -12.94 13.53 1.95
CA VAL A 17 -12.06 13.26 0.81
C VAL A 17 -12.21 14.38 -0.20
N ALA A 18 -11.10 14.82 -0.77
CA ALA A 18 -11.04 15.63 -1.99
C ALA A 18 -9.82 15.20 -2.81
N ALA A 19 -9.88 15.35 -4.13
CA ALA A 19 -8.73 15.18 -5.00
C ALA A 19 -8.46 16.49 -5.75
N ILE A 20 -7.20 16.74 -6.11
CA ILE A 20 -6.77 17.91 -6.87
C ILE A 20 -5.96 17.45 -8.08
N SER A 21 -6.17 18.07 -9.24
CA SER A 21 -5.32 17.87 -10.42
C SER A 21 -5.20 19.13 -11.25
N TYR A 22 -4.26 19.12 -12.19
CA TYR A 22 -4.05 20.18 -13.17
C TYR A 22 -5.09 20.17 -14.31
N ASP A 23 -6.09 19.28 -14.24
CA ASP A 23 -7.15 19.22 -15.25
C ASP A 23 -8.17 20.33 -15.01
N SER A 24 -8.69 20.93 -16.09
CA SER A 24 -9.80 21.89 -16.03
C SER A 24 -11.06 21.30 -15.39
N GLU A 25 -11.95 22.15 -14.87
CA GLU A 25 -13.22 21.72 -14.28
C GLU A 25 -14.09 20.93 -15.26
N ALA A 26 -14.03 21.23 -16.56
CA ALA A 26 -14.79 20.52 -17.57
C ALA A 26 -14.34 19.05 -17.71
N ILE A 27 -13.02 18.80 -17.68
CA ILE A 27 -12.44 17.45 -17.72
C ILE A 27 -12.78 16.70 -16.45
N LEU A 28 -12.62 17.35 -15.29
CA LEU A 28 -12.94 16.74 -13.99
C LEU A 28 -14.42 16.39 -13.88
N LYS A 29 -15.31 17.25 -14.39
CA LYS A 29 -16.75 16.99 -14.43
C LYS A 29 -17.09 15.78 -15.29
N ASP A 30 -16.58 15.70 -16.52
CA ASP A 30 -16.79 14.52 -17.39
C ASP A 30 -16.30 13.25 -16.70
N PHE A 31 -15.09 13.29 -16.13
CA PHE A 31 -14.53 12.15 -15.41
C PHE A 31 -15.39 11.73 -14.22
N ALA A 32 -15.85 12.69 -13.42
CA ALA A 32 -16.71 12.42 -12.27
C ALA A 32 -18.04 11.80 -12.67
N GLU A 33 -18.69 12.32 -13.71
CA GLU A 33 -19.96 11.79 -14.23
C GLU A 33 -19.79 10.37 -14.78
N ARG A 34 -18.73 10.11 -15.57
CA ARG A 34 -18.47 8.76 -16.12
C ARG A 34 -18.16 7.72 -15.04
N ARG A 35 -17.47 8.12 -13.97
CA ARG A 35 -17.01 7.23 -12.91
C ARG A 35 -17.91 7.22 -11.66
N GLY A 36 -18.98 8.02 -11.65
CA GLY A 36 -19.88 8.15 -10.50
C GLY A 36 -19.19 8.72 -9.25
N ILE A 37 -18.24 9.63 -9.43
CA ILE A 37 -17.50 10.25 -8.31
C ILE A 37 -18.37 11.32 -7.66
N THR A 38 -18.47 11.27 -6.34
CA THR A 38 -19.35 12.11 -5.52
C THR A 38 -18.60 12.97 -4.50
N PHE A 39 -17.30 12.75 -4.32
CA PHE A 39 -16.43 13.64 -3.55
C PHE A 39 -15.86 14.76 -4.45
N PRO A 40 -15.44 15.90 -3.87
CA PRO A 40 -14.91 17.02 -4.65
C PRO A 40 -13.64 16.67 -5.45
N LEU A 41 -13.66 17.03 -6.73
CA LEU A 41 -12.48 17.12 -7.59
C LEU A 41 -12.16 18.59 -7.81
N LEU A 42 -10.98 19.03 -7.37
CA LEU A 42 -10.51 20.40 -7.41
C LEU A 42 -9.63 20.60 -8.65
N SER A 43 -9.98 21.58 -9.47
CA SER A 43 -9.15 22.00 -10.60
C SER A 43 -8.11 22.99 -10.13
N ASP A 44 -6.86 22.75 -10.52
CA ASP A 44 -5.71 23.63 -10.37
C ASP A 44 -5.05 23.74 -11.76
N ASP A 45 -5.79 24.25 -12.74
CA ASP A 45 -5.47 24.17 -14.18
C ASP A 45 -4.23 24.96 -14.60
N ASP A 46 -3.80 25.92 -13.78
CA ASP A 46 -2.49 26.60 -13.88
C ASP A 46 -1.40 25.98 -12.99
N SER A 47 -1.75 24.94 -12.23
CA SER A 47 -0.90 24.22 -11.27
C SER A 47 -0.30 25.11 -10.18
N ALA A 48 -0.96 26.23 -9.83
CA ALA A 48 -0.47 27.16 -8.82
C ALA A 48 -0.42 26.52 -7.43
N VAL A 49 -1.50 25.87 -7.00
CA VAL A 49 -1.55 25.21 -5.68
C VAL A 49 -0.60 24.02 -5.62
N ILE A 50 -0.56 23.20 -6.68
CA ILE A 50 0.38 22.09 -6.86
C ILE A 50 1.84 22.57 -6.73
N THR A 51 2.15 23.75 -7.29
CA THR A 51 3.47 24.37 -7.20
C THR A 51 3.77 24.87 -5.78
N ASP A 52 2.83 25.58 -5.16
CA ASP A 52 2.99 26.12 -3.80
C ASP A 52 3.17 25.02 -2.74
N PHE A 53 2.56 23.86 -2.96
CA PHE A 53 2.74 22.67 -2.12
C PHE A 53 4.07 21.95 -2.36
N GLY A 54 4.84 22.36 -3.38
CA GLY A 54 6.12 21.78 -3.73
C GLY A 54 6.01 20.38 -4.33
N ILE A 55 4.87 20.03 -4.92
CA ILE A 55 4.59 18.70 -5.48
C ILE A 55 4.52 18.71 -7.01
N LEU A 56 4.74 19.85 -7.68
CA LEU A 56 4.81 19.91 -9.13
C LEU A 56 5.91 18.98 -9.66
N ASN A 57 5.56 18.11 -10.62
CA ASN A 57 6.54 17.28 -11.31
C ASN A 57 7.23 18.08 -12.43
N THR A 58 8.35 18.72 -12.07
CA THR A 58 9.11 19.57 -12.99
C THR A 58 9.73 18.81 -14.17
N VAL A 59 9.89 17.48 -14.04
CA VAL A 59 10.46 16.63 -15.09
C VAL A 59 9.59 16.64 -16.34
N ALA A 60 8.26 16.77 -16.20
CA ALA A 60 7.35 16.84 -17.33
C ALA A 60 7.64 18.04 -18.25
N ALA A 61 7.90 19.21 -17.66
CA ALA A 61 8.26 20.42 -18.39
C ALA A 61 9.68 20.36 -18.96
N GLU A 62 10.64 19.85 -18.18
CA GLU A 62 12.03 19.71 -18.64
C GLU A 62 12.15 18.80 -19.86
N ALA A 63 11.39 17.70 -19.87
CA ALA A 63 11.42 16.68 -20.90
C ALA A 63 10.85 17.13 -22.27
N ILE A 64 10.13 18.25 -22.32
CA ILE A 64 9.71 18.88 -23.58
C ILE A 64 10.44 20.19 -23.87
N GLY A 65 11.30 20.62 -22.95
CA GLY A 65 12.04 21.87 -23.00
C GLY A 65 13.34 21.80 -23.80
N PRO A 66 14.26 22.77 -23.59
CA PRO A 66 15.53 22.85 -24.32
C PRO A 66 16.42 21.60 -24.15
N ASN A 67 16.27 20.87 -23.05
CA ASN A 67 17.07 19.69 -22.71
C ASN A 67 16.41 18.36 -23.12
N LYS A 68 15.34 18.37 -23.92
CA LYS A 68 14.58 17.15 -24.29
C LYS A 68 15.41 16.03 -24.94
N ASP A 69 16.54 16.39 -25.56
CA ASP A 69 17.45 15.45 -26.22
C ASP A 69 18.55 14.92 -25.27
N ASN A 70 18.61 15.40 -24.02
CA ASN A 70 19.53 14.90 -23.01
C ASN A 70 19.10 13.49 -22.55
N PRO A 71 19.97 12.46 -22.66
CA PRO A 71 19.65 11.09 -22.24
C PRO A 71 19.21 10.96 -20.78
N HIS A 72 19.74 11.79 -19.88
CA HIS A 72 19.34 11.80 -18.46
C HIS A 72 17.91 12.31 -18.29
N VAL A 73 17.56 13.40 -18.97
CA VAL A 73 16.19 13.94 -18.96
C VAL A 73 15.20 12.95 -19.56
N GLN A 74 15.57 12.23 -20.61
CA GLN A 74 14.72 11.18 -21.18
C GLN A 74 14.53 9.99 -20.23
N ALA A 75 15.58 9.59 -19.50
CA ALA A 75 15.49 8.54 -18.49
C ALA A 75 14.58 8.97 -17.33
N ASP A 76 14.75 10.21 -16.86
CA ASP A 76 13.93 10.80 -15.80
C ASP A 76 12.48 10.95 -16.26
N ALA A 77 12.22 11.38 -17.50
CA ALA A 77 10.86 11.45 -18.04
C ALA A 77 10.18 10.08 -18.06
N ARG A 78 10.91 9.02 -18.44
CA ARG A 78 10.39 7.65 -18.40
C ARG A 78 10.06 7.17 -17.00
N LYS A 79 10.88 7.55 -16.01
CA LYS A 79 10.71 7.15 -14.61
C LYS A 79 9.65 7.98 -13.88
N TYR A 80 9.68 9.30 -14.01
CA TYR A 80 8.92 10.22 -13.18
C TYR A 80 7.68 10.78 -13.88
N VAL A 81 7.54 10.65 -15.20
CA VAL A 81 6.45 11.29 -15.95
C VAL A 81 5.57 10.27 -16.66
N SER A 82 6.15 9.49 -17.57
CA SER A 82 5.43 8.53 -18.41
C SER A 82 6.39 7.60 -19.12
N VAL A 83 6.09 6.30 -19.17
CA VAL A 83 6.87 5.32 -19.97
C VAL A 83 6.82 5.65 -21.48
N PHE A 84 5.83 6.43 -21.91
CA PHE A 84 5.68 6.92 -23.28
C PHE A 84 6.37 8.27 -23.53
N GLY A 85 7.06 8.82 -22.53
CA GLY A 85 7.69 10.14 -22.57
C GLY A 85 6.74 11.28 -22.23
N ALA A 86 7.30 12.49 -22.15
CA ALA A 86 6.53 13.68 -21.79
C ALA A 86 5.79 14.30 -22.98
N SER A 87 4.71 15.03 -22.68
CA SER A 87 3.97 15.82 -23.67
C SER A 87 3.49 17.12 -23.03
N GLU A 88 3.13 18.10 -23.85
CA GLU A 88 2.59 19.37 -23.35
C GLU A 88 1.33 19.19 -22.50
N MET A 89 0.53 18.16 -22.80
CA MET A 89 -0.72 17.85 -22.07
C MET A 89 -0.52 17.36 -20.65
N ILE A 90 0.69 17.01 -20.22
CA ILE A 90 0.96 16.50 -18.86
C ILE A 90 1.90 17.43 -18.07
N VAL A 91 2.23 18.58 -18.65
CA VAL A 91 2.89 19.66 -17.91
C VAL A 91 1.88 20.23 -16.92
N GLY A 92 2.31 20.39 -15.66
CA GLY A 92 1.42 20.73 -14.54
C GLY A 92 1.11 19.54 -13.63
N THR A 93 1.38 18.30 -14.07
CA THR A 93 1.08 17.12 -13.25
C THR A 93 1.85 17.14 -11.91
N PRO A 94 1.22 16.79 -10.78
CA PRO A 94 1.94 16.63 -9.52
C PRO A 94 2.65 15.28 -9.46
N TYR A 95 3.66 15.15 -8.60
CA TYR A 95 4.06 13.85 -8.08
C TYR A 95 2.86 13.21 -7.36
N PRO A 96 2.59 11.93 -7.63
CA PRO A 96 1.42 11.26 -7.06
C PRO A 96 1.55 11.10 -5.56
N GLY A 97 0.51 11.48 -4.82
CA GLY A 97 0.50 11.27 -3.39
C GLY A 97 -0.77 11.74 -2.69
N THR A 98 -0.77 11.55 -1.38
CA THR A 98 -1.88 11.82 -0.47
C THR A 98 -1.39 12.64 0.71
N PHE A 99 -2.11 13.71 1.01
CA PHE A 99 -1.98 14.45 2.26
C PHE A 99 -3.07 14.04 3.24
N MET A 100 -2.69 13.79 4.48
CA MET A 100 -3.65 13.72 5.59
C MET A 100 -3.68 15.07 6.29
N LEU A 101 -4.87 15.61 6.49
CA LEU A 101 -5.09 16.89 7.16
C LEU A 101 -5.77 16.66 8.52
N ASP A 102 -5.42 17.48 9.51
CA ASP A 102 -6.16 17.56 10.76
C ASP A 102 -7.43 18.43 10.65
N GLY A 103 -8.22 18.53 11.72
CA GLY A 103 -9.43 19.34 11.76
C GLY A 103 -9.21 20.86 11.63
N GLU A 104 -7.97 21.33 11.71
CA GLU A 104 -7.57 22.72 11.48
C GLU A 104 -6.99 22.94 10.07
N GLY A 105 -6.95 21.89 9.23
CA GLY A 105 -6.43 21.94 7.87
C GLY A 105 -4.91 21.86 7.79
N ARG A 106 -4.21 21.45 8.85
CA ARG A 106 -2.74 21.26 8.82
C ARG A 106 -2.39 19.85 8.34
N VAL A 107 -1.31 19.75 7.58
CA VAL A 107 -0.78 18.45 7.13
C VAL A 107 -0.21 17.68 8.32
N SER A 108 -0.83 16.54 8.65
CA SER A 108 -0.39 15.62 9.70
C SER A 108 0.48 14.49 9.16
N SER A 109 0.29 14.07 7.90
CA SER A 109 1.07 13.01 7.25
C SER A 109 1.09 13.18 5.73
N ARG A 110 2.10 12.61 5.07
CA ARG A 110 2.34 12.69 3.62
C ARG A 110 2.71 11.30 3.08
N PHE A 111 2.09 10.89 1.98
CA PHE A 111 2.35 9.62 1.31
C PHE A 111 2.58 9.90 -0.18
N PHE A 112 3.83 9.90 -0.62
CA PHE A 112 4.21 10.25 -1.99
C PHE A 112 5.10 9.18 -2.59
N GLU A 113 4.96 8.97 -3.89
CA GLU A 113 5.79 8.04 -4.64
C GLU A 113 6.64 8.79 -5.65
N GLU A 114 7.91 8.38 -5.78
CA GLU A 114 8.78 8.91 -6.82
C GLU A 114 8.36 8.38 -8.19
N PHE A 115 8.10 7.07 -8.31
CA PHE A 115 7.76 6.46 -9.58
C PHE A 115 6.32 6.77 -9.98
N TYR A 116 6.14 7.34 -11.18
CA TYR A 116 4.84 7.93 -11.57
C TYR A 116 3.71 6.93 -11.70
N ARG A 117 3.98 5.62 -11.75
CA ARG A 117 2.94 4.58 -11.80
C ARG A 117 2.64 3.97 -10.45
N GLU A 118 3.55 4.11 -9.48
CA GLU A 118 3.28 3.65 -8.13
C GLU A 118 2.22 4.53 -7.48
N ARG A 119 1.19 3.88 -6.92
CA ARG A 119 0.04 4.55 -6.32
C ARG A 119 -0.27 3.90 -4.98
N ASN A 120 -0.07 4.65 -3.91
CA ASN A 120 -0.67 4.30 -2.63
C ASN A 120 -2.19 4.44 -2.73
N THR A 121 -2.89 3.37 -2.41
CA THR A 121 -4.35 3.39 -2.26
C THR A 121 -4.71 4.00 -0.91
N THR A 122 -5.94 4.50 -0.79
CA THR A 122 -6.40 5.07 0.48
C THR A 122 -6.51 4.01 1.55
N ALA A 123 -6.98 2.82 1.18
CA ALA A 123 -6.99 1.67 2.08
C ALA A 123 -5.58 1.33 2.61
N ASN A 124 -4.55 1.33 1.75
CA ASN A 124 -3.17 1.10 2.18
C ASN A 124 -2.67 2.20 3.14
N VAL A 125 -2.92 3.48 2.81
CA VAL A 125 -2.58 4.61 3.69
C VAL A 125 -3.25 4.49 5.06
N MET A 126 -4.55 4.20 5.07
CA MET A 126 -5.32 4.06 6.31
C MET A 126 -4.83 2.90 7.18
N LEU A 127 -4.48 1.78 6.55
CA LEU A 127 -3.88 0.62 7.23
C LEU A 127 -2.54 0.97 7.87
N LYS A 128 -1.65 1.65 7.14
CA LYS A 128 -0.35 2.11 7.67
C LYS A 128 -0.48 3.09 8.84
N LEU A 129 -1.58 3.85 8.90
CA LEU A 129 -1.89 4.75 10.01
C LEU A 129 -2.50 4.04 11.23
N GLY A 130 -2.58 2.70 11.23
CA GLY A 130 -3.21 1.92 12.30
C GLY A 130 -4.74 2.08 12.34
N ALA A 131 -5.31 2.69 11.30
CA ALA A 131 -6.75 2.88 11.13
C ALA A 131 -7.22 2.07 9.92
N GLY A 132 -6.79 0.81 9.84
CA GLY A 132 -7.15 -0.12 8.77
C GLY A 132 -8.65 -0.08 8.48
N LEU A 133 -8.99 0.06 7.21
CA LEU A 133 -10.37 -0.06 6.75
C LEU A 133 -10.80 -1.52 6.89
N SER A 134 -12.08 -1.76 7.13
CA SER A 134 -12.58 -3.13 7.27
C SER A 134 -12.20 -3.93 6.02
N PRO A 135 -11.49 -5.06 6.18
CA PRO A 135 -11.12 -5.87 5.03
C PRO A 135 -12.38 -6.40 4.36
N ILE A 136 -12.44 -6.26 3.04
CA ILE A 136 -13.57 -6.76 2.24
C ILE A 136 -13.51 -8.29 2.20
N GLU A 137 -12.30 -8.86 2.17
CA GLU A 137 -12.04 -10.28 2.27
C GLU A 137 -10.87 -10.54 3.22
N ALA A 138 -11.09 -11.41 4.20
CA ALA A 138 -10.08 -11.82 5.16
C ALA A 138 -10.15 -13.34 5.36
N ILE A 139 -8.99 -13.97 5.48
CA ILE A 139 -8.89 -15.34 5.98
C ILE A 139 -8.64 -15.28 7.48
N SER A 140 -9.27 -16.19 8.22
CA SER A 140 -9.02 -16.34 9.65
C SER A 140 -8.61 -17.77 9.96
N GLY A 141 -7.68 -17.91 10.90
CA GLY A 141 -7.15 -19.19 11.34
C GLY A 141 -6.96 -19.20 12.84
N GLU A 142 -7.05 -20.40 13.42
CA GLU A 142 -6.74 -20.63 14.82
C GLU A 142 -5.80 -21.82 14.93
N THR A 143 -4.82 -21.69 15.82
CA THR A 143 -3.88 -22.75 16.16
C THR A 143 -3.96 -23.00 17.66
N ALA A 144 -3.21 -23.99 18.16
CA ALA A 144 -3.08 -24.17 19.61
C ALA A 144 -2.45 -22.94 20.32
N HIS A 145 -1.73 -22.09 19.58
CA HIS A 145 -0.88 -21.03 20.14
C HIS A 145 -1.46 -19.62 19.96
N LEU A 146 -2.19 -19.38 18.87
CA LEU A 146 -2.65 -18.05 18.49
C LEU A 146 -3.83 -18.12 17.53
N LYS A 147 -4.56 -17.02 17.44
CA LYS A 147 -5.50 -16.70 16.35
C LYS A 147 -4.83 -15.75 15.38
N LEU A 148 -5.23 -15.83 14.12
CA LEU A 148 -4.78 -14.90 13.11
C LEU A 148 -5.89 -14.53 12.13
N THR A 149 -5.80 -13.31 11.61
CA THR A 149 -6.62 -12.83 10.51
C THR A 149 -5.69 -12.17 9.50
N ALA A 150 -5.68 -12.68 8.26
CA ALA A 150 -4.88 -12.12 7.18
C ALA A 150 -5.79 -11.53 6.11
N TYR A 151 -5.41 -10.36 5.58
CA TYR A 151 -6.17 -9.64 4.58
C TYR A 151 -5.26 -8.71 3.76
N ALA A 152 -5.71 -8.34 2.57
CA ALA A 152 -5.10 -7.25 1.81
C ALA A 152 -5.80 -5.93 2.12
N SER A 153 -5.06 -4.82 2.03
CA SER A 153 -5.64 -3.47 2.14
C SER A 153 -6.72 -3.23 1.08
N ASP A 154 -6.49 -3.75 -0.13
CA ASP A 154 -7.30 -3.50 -1.30
C ASP A 154 -7.96 -4.80 -1.79
N PRO A 155 -9.26 -4.79 -2.13
CA PRO A 155 -9.93 -5.97 -2.70
C PRO A 155 -9.51 -6.21 -4.15
N SER A 156 -9.01 -5.17 -4.81
CA SER A 156 -8.71 -5.16 -6.23
C SER A 156 -7.43 -4.38 -6.47
N VAL A 157 -6.61 -4.84 -7.41
CA VAL A 157 -5.37 -4.19 -7.80
C VAL A 157 -5.35 -3.90 -9.29
N THR A 158 -4.56 -2.90 -9.67
CA THR A 158 -4.19 -2.60 -11.05
C THR A 158 -2.69 -2.39 -11.16
N VAL A 159 -2.20 -2.23 -12.38
CA VAL A 159 -0.80 -1.92 -12.69
C VAL A 159 -0.33 -0.70 -11.90
N GLY A 160 0.77 -0.83 -11.15
CA GLY A 160 1.31 0.23 -10.30
C GLY A 160 0.66 0.36 -8.91
N THR A 161 -0.31 -0.48 -8.57
CA THR A 161 -0.92 -0.44 -7.23
C THR A 161 0.09 -0.82 -6.17
N LYS A 162 0.19 0.00 -5.12
CA LYS A 162 0.95 -0.26 -3.91
C LYS A 162 -0.04 -0.56 -2.78
N PHE A 163 -0.05 -1.81 -2.36
CA PHE A 163 -1.00 -2.37 -1.39
C PHE A 163 -0.25 -3.13 -0.31
N SER A 164 -0.90 -3.41 0.82
CA SER A 164 -0.30 -4.20 1.89
C SER A 164 -1.08 -5.48 2.18
N ILE A 165 -0.34 -6.52 2.54
CA ILE A 165 -0.86 -7.72 3.19
C ILE A 165 -0.68 -7.50 4.70
N ALA A 166 -1.78 -7.47 5.45
CA ALA A 166 -1.76 -7.45 6.90
C ALA A 166 -2.04 -8.83 7.47
N VAL A 167 -1.32 -9.20 8.52
CA VAL A 167 -1.60 -10.38 9.34
C VAL A 167 -1.73 -9.92 10.78
N GLU A 168 -2.98 -9.82 11.23
CA GLU A 168 -3.30 -9.62 12.64
C GLU A 168 -3.11 -10.93 13.38
N VAL A 169 -2.37 -10.89 14.49
CA VAL A 169 -2.02 -12.06 15.29
C VAL A 169 -2.41 -11.78 16.74
N GLU A 170 -3.17 -12.68 17.33
CA GLU A 170 -3.53 -12.67 18.75
C GLU A 170 -2.97 -13.95 19.40
N PRO A 171 -1.83 -13.86 20.11
CA PRO A 171 -1.34 -14.95 20.94
C PRO A 171 -2.39 -15.37 21.99
N ASN A 172 -2.54 -16.67 22.22
CA ASN A 172 -3.39 -17.19 23.28
C ASN A 172 -2.82 -16.80 24.67
N PRO A 173 -3.63 -16.82 25.74
CA PRO A 173 -3.15 -16.54 27.08
C PRO A 173 -1.91 -17.39 27.46
N ASN A 174 -0.91 -16.73 28.03
CA ASN A 174 0.39 -17.31 28.42
C ASN A 174 1.25 -17.81 27.25
N ILE A 175 0.91 -17.51 26.00
CA ILE A 175 1.75 -17.80 24.84
C ILE A 175 2.49 -16.53 24.42
N HIS A 176 3.74 -16.71 24.00
CA HIS A 176 4.50 -15.70 23.28
C HIS A 176 5.12 -16.27 22.01
N VAL A 177 5.29 -15.40 21.02
CA VAL A 177 6.05 -15.69 19.78
C VAL A 177 7.24 -14.76 19.70
N TYR A 178 8.31 -15.22 19.07
CA TYR A 178 9.57 -14.47 19.02
C TYR A 178 9.52 -13.34 17.99
N ALA A 179 10.00 -12.17 18.38
CA ALA A 179 10.11 -10.98 17.54
C ALA A 179 11.53 -10.81 16.99
N PRO A 180 11.76 -9.95 15.96
CA PRO A 180 13.10 -9.68 15.45
C PRO A 180 14.12 -9.36 16.54
N GLY A 181 15.33 -9.92 16.42
CA GLY A 181 16.39 -9.85 17.43
C GLY A 181 16.48 -11.10 18.30
N ALA A 182 15.42 -11.92 18.39
CA ALA A 182 15.48 -13.21 19.07
C ALA A 182 16.25 -14.27 18.25
N ASP A 183 16.35 -14.09 16.94
CA ASP A 183 17.13 -14.93 16.02
C ASP A 183 18.64 -14.87 16.32
N GLU A 184 19.15 -13.75 16.84
CA GLU A 184 20.53 -13.63 17.33
C GLU A 184 20.82 -14.58 18.50
N LEU A 185 19.79 -14.99 19.23
CA LEU A 185 19.84 -15.95 20.34
C LEU A 185 19.45 -17.38 19.89
N GLY A 186 19.19 -17.60 18.60
CA GLY A 186 18.86 -18.90 18.03
C GLY A 186 17.37 -19.27 18.04
N TYR A 187 16.49 -18.34 18.43
CA TYR A 187 15.04 -18.54 18.37
C TYR A 187 14.50 -18.29 16.96
N ARG A 188 13.36 -18.91 16.64
CA ARG A 188 12.68 -18.69 15.35
C ARG A 188 11.64 -17.59 15.49
N ILE A 189 11.95 -16.43 14.91
CA ILE A 189 11.03 -15.29 14.87
C ILE A 189 9.78 -15.61 14.05
N ILE A 190 8.66 -14.99 14.41
CA ILE A 190 7.49 -14.99 13.54
C ILE A 190 7.83 -14.29 12.22
N GLY A 191 7.40 -14.85 11.09
CA GLY A 191 7.66 -14.29 9.78
C GLY A 191 6.54 -14.63 8.79
N LEU A 192 6.20 -13.64 7.96
CA LEU A 192 5.35 -13.83 6.79
C LEU A 192 6.25 -14.11 5.58
N ASP A 193 6.12 -15.31 5.01
CA ASP A 193 6.85 -15.73 3.83
C ASP A 193 5.87 -15.89 2.66
N LEU A 194 5.83 -14.88 1.79
CA LEU A 194 4.99 -14.87 0.61
C LEU A 194 5.75 -15.47 -0.58
N ASN A 195 5.08 -16.36 -1.29
CA ASN A 195 5.61 -16.96 -2.51
C ASN A 195 5.86 -15.87 -3.56
N PRO A 196 6.97 -15.94 -4.31
CA PRO A 196 7.20 -15.03 -5.43
C PRO A 196 6.00 -15.03 -6.38
N LEU A 197 5.57 -13.83 -6.75
CA LEU A 197 4.41 -13.62 -7.60
C LEU A 197 4.84 -12.79 -8.81
N GLU A 198 4.51 -13.27 -10.00
CA GLU A 198 4.86 -12.57 -11.24
C GLU A 198 4.25 -11.16 -11.24
N TYR A 199 5.02 -10.19 -11.73
CA TYR A 199 4.64 -8.77 -11.74
C TYR A 199 4.46 -8.13 -10.36
N VAL A 200 4.72 -8.81 -9.24
CA VAL A 200 4.59 -8.23 -7.91
C VAL A 200 5.94 -8.24 -7.20
N ARG A 201 6.32 -7.08 -6.69
CA ARG A 201 7.50 -6.91 -5.84
C ARG A 201 7.05 -6.77 -4.39
N PHE A 202 7.41 -7.72 -3.55
CA PHE A 202 7.19 -7.63 -2.10
C PHE A 202 8.32 -6.83 -1.44
N GLU A 203 7.94 -5.93 -0.55
CA GLU A 203 8.83 -5.23 0.36
C GLU A 203 9.16 -6.12 1.58
N PRO A 204 10.18 -5.78 2.38
CA PRO A 204 10.41 -6.43 3.66
C PRO A 204 9.19 -6.34 4.59
N VAL A 205 9.02 -7.35 5.44
CA VAL A 205 7.97 -7.33 6.47
C VAL A 205 8.27 -6.24 7.49
N GLU A 206 7.30 -5.39 7.75
CA GLU A 206 7.30 -4.41 8.83
C GLU A 206 6.78 -5.06 10.11
N PHE A 207 7.60 -5.00 11.15
CA PHE A 207 7.33 -5.56 12.46
C PHE A 207 6.98 -4.44 13.44
N PRO A 208 5.93 -4.61 14.27
CA PRO A 208 5.61 -3.65 15.33
C PRO A 208 6.64 -3.71 16.46
N GLU A 209 6.63 -2.71 17.34
CA GLU A 209 7.46 -2.71 18.55
C GLU A 209 7.16 -3.94 19.43
N SER A 210 8.21 -4.63 19.87
CA SER A 210 8.13 -5.85 20.67
C SER A 210 8.31 -5.60 22.16
N GLU A 211 7.91 -6.58 22.97
CA GLU A 211 8.20 -6.60 24.40
C GLU A 211 9.48 -7.39 24.69
N ILE A 212 10.23 -7.00 25.73
CA ILE A 212 11.34 -7.84 26.23
C ILE A 212 10.81 -8.77 27.31
N TYR A 213 10.82 -10.07 27.03
CA TYR A 213 10.50 -11.12 27.99
C TYR A 213 11.76 -11.66 28.67
N HIS A 214 11.70 -11.87 29.98
CA HIS A 214 12.77 -12.51 30.75
C HIS A 214 12.42 -13.97 30.95
N PHE A 215 13.13 -14.86 30.26
CA PHE A 215 12.97 -16.29 30.38
C PHE A 215 13.83 -16.81 31.54
N GLU A 216 13.24 -16.86 32.73
CA GLU A 216 13.92 -17.26 33.97
C GLU A 216 14.69 -18.60 33.88
N PRO A 217 14.20 -19.67 33.19
CA PRO A 217 14.92 -20.94 33.14
C PRO A 217 16.31 -20.87 32.51
N LEU A 218 16.54 -19.92 31.59
CA LEU A 218 17.83 -19.69 30.94
C LEU A 218 18.49 -18.36 31.35
N ASP A 219 17.81 -17.56 32.18
CA ASP A 219 18.19 -16.19 32.53
C ASP A 219 18.43 -15.28 31.30
N GLU A 220 17.60 -15.47 30.27
CA GLU A 220 17.72 -14.77 28.99
C GLU A 220 16.67 -13.67 28.82
N ARG A 221 17.02 -12.60 28.12
CA ARG A 221 16.08 -11.52 27.77
C ARG A 221 15.87 -11.50 26.27
N VAL A 222 14.65 -11.80 25.84
CA VAL A 222 14.35 -12.08 24.43
C VAL A 222 13.20 -11.17 23.97
N PRO A 223 13.28 -10.56 22.77
CA PRO A 223 12.17 -9.82 22.22
C PRO A 223 11.06 -10.77 21.76
N VAL A 224 9.83 -10.48 22.17
CA VAL A 224 8.64 -11.31 21.92
C VAL A 224 7.41 -10.45 21.64
N TYR A 225 6.38 -11.10 21.12
CA TYR A 225 5.01 -10.59 21.13
C TYR A 225 4.13 -11.47 22.03
N MET A 226 3.55 -10.87 23.06
CA MET A 226 2.59 -11.52 23.97
C MET A 226 1.19 -10.90 23.90
N ARG A 227 1.08 -9.72 23.30
CA ARG A 227 -0.18 -9.00 23.06
C ARG A 227 -0.55 -9.07 21.59
N PRO A 228 -1.81 -8.77 21.22
CA PRO A 228 -2.19 -8.66 19.82
C PRO A 228 -1.30 -7.68 19.06
N PHE A 229 -0.90 -8.06 17.84
CA PHE A 229 -0.03 -7.27 16.99
C PHE A 229 -0.35 -7.53 15.52
N THR A 230 0.16 -6.67 14.64
CA THR A 230 -0.06 -6.78 13.20
C THR A 230 1.28 -6.79 12.48
N LEU A 231 1.52 -7.80 11.65
CA LEU A 231 2.59 -7.78 10.65
C LEU A 231 2.06 -7.14 9.38
N LEU A 232 2.87 -6.29 8.76
CA LEU A 232 2.51 -5.65 7.50
C LEU A 232 3.59 -5.97 6.46
N GLN A 233 3.18 -6.40 5.28
CA GLN A 233 4.10 -6.54 4.16
C GLN A 233 3.53 -5.83 2.93
N GLU A 234 4.22 -4.78 2.50
CA GLU A 234 3.84 -4.03 1.32
C GLU A 234 4.22 -4.77 0.04
N ALA A 235 3.41 -4.58 -0.99
CA ALA A 235 3.57 -5.16 -2.30
C ALA A 235 3.29 -4.11 -3.37
N VAL A 236 4.10 -4.11 -4.42
CA VAL A 236 3.96 -3.21 -5.56
C VAL A 236 3.72 -4.03 -6.82
N VAL A 237 2.59 -3.78 -7.48
CA VAL A 237 2.33 -4.30 -8.83
C VAL A 237 3.17 -3.52 -9.83
N SER A 238 3.96 -4.23 -10.63
CA SER A 238 4.87 -3.68 -11.62
C SER A 238 4.15 -2.73 -12.56
N GLY A 239 4.75 -1.57 -12.82
CA GLY A 239 4.29 -0.60 -13.79
C GLY A 239 4.89 -0.78 -15.19
N GLU A 240 5.60 -1.87 -15.47
CA GLU A 240 6.29 -2.03 -16.75
C GLU A 240 5.34 -2.17 -17.96
N PRO A 241 5.78 -1.78 -19.17
CA PRO A 241 5.03 -2.04 -20.39
C PRO A 241 4.74 -3.55 -20.57
N GLY A 242 3.54 -3.92 -21.01
CA GLY A 242 3.15 -5.33 -21.18
C GLY A 242 2.40 -5.93 -19.99
N VAL A 243 2.55 -5.35 -18.79
CA VAL A 243 1.88 -5.86 -17.57
C VAL A 243 0.37 -5.60 -17.63
N GLU A 244 -0.06 -4.49 -18.24
CA GLU A 244 -1.48 -4.17 -18.38
C GLU A 244 -2.21 -5.15 -19.29
N GLU A 245 -1.57 -5.55 -20.39
CA GLU A 245 -2.09 -6.57 -21.30
C GLU A 245 -2.16 -7.93 -20.59
N ALA A 246 -1.13 -8.31 -19.83
CA ALA A 246 -1.15 -9.54 -19.03
C ALA A 246 -2.28 -9.52 -17.98
N PHE A 247 -2.47 -8.39 -17.29
CA PHE A 247 -3.51 -8.22 -16.27
C PHE A 247 -4.92 -8.26 -16.88
N ALA A 248 -5.11 -7.77 -18.10
CA ALA A 248 -6.39 -7.81 -18.79
C ALA A 248 -6.88 -9.24 -19.11
N GLU A 249 -5.99 -10.23 -19.12
CA GLU A 249 -6.30 -11.64 -19.33
C GLU A 249 -6.48 -12.42 -18.00
N MET A 250 -6.28 -11.77 -16.85
CA MET A 250 -6.39 -12.40 -15.53
C MET A 250 -7.79 -12.19 -14.94
N ASP A 251 -8.40 -13.27 -14.44
CA ASP A 251 -9.65 -13.19 -13.68
C ASP A 251 -9.43 -12.70 -12.23
N GLY A 252 -8.18 -12.76 -11.75
CA GLY A 252 -7.79 -12.37 -10.40
C GLY A 252 -6.34 -12.74 -10.10
N MET A 253 -5.78 -12.15 -9.06
CA MET A 253 -4.40 -12.35 -8.61
C MET A 253 -4.40 -13.05 -7.26
N THR A 254 -3.82 -14.25 -7.17
CA THR A 254 -3.71 -14.99 -5.92
C THR A 254 -2.35 -14.76 -5.27
N VAL A 255 -2.36 -14.15 -4.08
CA VAL A 255 -1.19 -14.07 -3.20
C VAL A 255 -1.21 -15.28 -2.27
N SER A 256 -0.13 -16.06 -2.26
CA SER A 256 0.00 -17.25 -1.41
C SER A 256 1.31 -17.23 -0.63
N GLY A 257 1.33 -17.91 0.51
CA GLY A 257 2.50 -17.96 1.38
C GLY A 257 2.22 -18.69 2.67
N SER A 258 3.01 -18.39 3.69
CA SER A 258 2.84 -18.95 5.02
C SER A 258 3.25 -17.99 6.13
N LEU A 259 2.54 -18.07 7.25
CA LEU A 259 2.98 -17.51 8.52
C LEU A 259 3.77 -18.58 9.27
N ASN A 260 5.07 -18.36 9.43
CA ASN A 260 5.98 -19.28 10.10
C ASN A 260 6.34 -18.72 11.46
N TYR A 261 6.26 -19.53 12.51
CA TYR A 261 6.62 -19.08 13.86
C TYR A 261 7.01 -20.22 14.78
N GLN A 262 7.69 -19.88 15.87
CA GLN A 262 7.79 -20.71 17.05
C GLN A 262 7.12 -20.00 18.22
N ALA A 263 6.35 -20.75 19.00
CA ALA A 263 5.68 -20.28 20.19
C ALA A 263 6.27 -20.95 21.43
N CYS A 264 6.21 -20.27 22.57
CA CYS A 264 6.53 -20.84 23.87
C CYS A 264 5.52 -20.37 24.92
N ASP A 265 5.35 -21.14 25.99
CA ASP A 265 4.70 -20.70 27.21
C ASP A 265 5.74 -20.32 28.28
N ASP A 266 5.33 -20.22 29.53
CA ASP A 266 6.21 -19.90 30.67
C ASP A 266 7.19 -21.04 31.03
N LYS A 267 7.05 -22.22 30.44
CA LYS A 267 7.76 -23.44 30.83
C LYS A 267 8.51 -24.11 29.69
N LEU A 268 7.95 -24.10 28.49
CA LEU A 268 8.48 -24.84 27.36
C LEU A 268 8.23 -24.13 26.03
N CYS A 269 9.12 -24.41 25.10
CA CYS A 269 8.97 -24.01 23.70
C CYS A 269 8.39 -25.15 22.88
N PHE A 270 7.39 -24.82 22.06
CA PHE A 270 6.72 -25.76 21.18
C PHE A 270 7.49 -25.94 19.87
N ASP A 271 7.10 -26.98 19.11
CA ASP A 271 7.60 -27.18 17.76
C ASP A 271 7.19 -26.01 16.84
N PRO A 272 8.04 -25.62 15.88
CA PRO A 272 7.71 -24.60 14.89
C PRO A 272 6.45 -24.94 14.10
N VAL A 273 5.64 -23.92 13.83
CA VAL A 273 4.36 -24.03 13.10
C VAL A 273 4.45 -23.20 11.82
N SER A 274 3.81 -23.71 10.77
CA SER A 274 3.62 -23.03 9.49
C SER A 274 2.13 -23.04 9.16
N VAL A 275 1.52 -21.86 9.05
CA VAL A 275 0.11 -21.71 8.69
C VAL A 275 0.01 -21.15 7.27
N PRO A 276 -0.64 -21.84 6.32
CA PRO A 276 -0.77 -21.34 4.96
C PRO A 276 -1.63 -20.09 4.90
N ILE A 277 -1.22 -19.13 4.08
CA ILE A 277 -1.97 -17.91 3.76
C ILE A 277 -2.27 -17.92 2.27
N GLN A 278 -3.52 -17.63 1.92
CA GLN A 278 -3.95 -17.46 0.55
C GLN A 278 -5.02 -16.37 0.47
N LEU A 279 -4.78 -15.36 -0.35
CA LEU A 279 -5.67 -14.24 -0.59
C LEU A 279 -5.85 -14.09 -2.11
N THR A 280 -7.07 -13.81 -2.55
CA THR A 280 -7.36 -13.52 -3.95
C THR A 280 -7.76 -12.06 -4.07
N LEU A 281 -7.19 -11.37 -5.04
CA LEU A 281 -7.44 -9.97 -5.33
C LEU A 281 -8.02 -9.86 -6.72
N ASP A 282 -9.05 -9.04 -6.90
CA ASP A 282 -9.58 -8.73 -8.22
C ASP A 282 -8.53 -7.97 -9.03
N VAL A 283 -8.49 -8.21 -10.33
CA VAL A 283 -7.62 -7.46 -11.25
C VAL A 283 -8.46 -6.49 -12.06
N VAL A 284 -8.10 -5.21 -12.02
CA VAL A 284 -8.84 -4.14 -12.72
C VAL A 284 -7.90 -3.44 -13.72
N VAL A 285 -8.43 -3.10 -14.90
CA VAL A 285 -7.69 -2.38 -15.94
C VAL A 285 -7.85 -0.86 -15.82
N LEU A 286 -6.84 -0.11 -16.27
CA LEU A 286 -6.82 1.34 -16.21
C LEU A 286 -7.88 1.98 -17.13
N ASP A 287 -8.41 3.14 -16.72
CA ASP A 287 -9.22 3.96 -17.64
C ASP A 287 -8.31 4.58 -18.71
N ARG A 288 -8.50 4.19 -19.97
CA ARG A 288 -7.84 4.82 -21.12
C ARG A 288 -8.78 5.75 -21.90
N GLN A 289 -10.04 5.87 -21.49
CA GLN A 289 -11.01 6.73 -22.15
C GLN A 289 -10.71 8.21 -21.84
N ARG A 290 -10.52 9.00 -22.90
CA ARG A 290 -10.36 10.46 -22.79
C ARG A 290 -11.71 11.13 -22.59
N ALA A 291 -11.72 12.24 -21.86
CA ALA A 291 -12.89 13.10 -21.75
C ALA A 291 -13.31 13.59 -23.14
N ASN A 292 -14.63 13.68 -23.36
CA ASN A 292 -15.17 14.27 -24.58
C ASN A 292 -14.85 15.77 -24.56
N ARG A 293 -14.15 16.24 -25.60
CA ARG A 293 -13.88 17.67 -25.82
C ARG A 293 -15.08 18.36 -26.47
#